data_AF-A0A9P9U0Q9-F1
#
_entry.id   AF-A0A9P9U0Q9-F1
#
_cell.length_a   1.000
_cell.length_b   1.000
_cell.length_c   1.000
_cell.angle_alpha   90.00
_cell.angle_beta   90.00
_cell.angle_gamma   90.00
#
_symmetry.space_group_name_H-M   'P 1'
#
loop_
_entity.id
_entity.type
_entity.pdbx_description
1 polymer ?
#
loop_
_entity_poly.entity_id
_entity_poly.type
_entity_poly.pdbx_seq_one_letter_code
_entity_poly.pdbx_strand_id
1 'polypeptide(L)'
;MNIDLDHREDLDPRASGRHLDSGIESRTSQRNSNEGSNENPFASPDGTRPPSSFDTSSNSGGLAAHHEALPGGQRYFHSRRVRKGEIEKPWALKKHPKEKWVTIIPLIGIFIGLGISGFLIWDGIRSVVQHKYCLVLDEDWSQGIRDSVWQHEVQLGGFGNGEFQQTTKDNAYVEDGKLVIKATLQDDKLLMSNSKIDLLDSGECTSTVWENCYAETNTTAGNSSVVPPVLSARLNTRLGASIKYGRVEVVARMPEGDWLWPAIWMMPVNSTYGEWPQSGEIDLAESRGNNYTYPQGGNDIISSTLHWGPSSNSDAFWRTNVKRQALHTTFANKFHTFGLEWSEKYLFTYVDSRLLQVLYTNFNKPLWQRGNFPQVENGTRTVDPWGHTGRFNTPFDQKFYLILNVAVGGTNGWFEDQVNGKPWVDASPNAKKDFWQAKDQWFPTWKKPQMEVEKVTMWQQCDGHEEL
;
A
#
# COMPACT_ATOMS: atom_id res chain seq x y z
N MET A 1 13.08 -56.71 51.99
CA MET A 1 12.19 -57.42 51.04
C MET A 1 12.73 -57.10 49.65
N ASN A 2 13.61 -57.98 49.17
CA ASN A 2 13.90 -58.34 47.77
C ASN A 2 12.98 -57.71 46.70
N ILE A 3 13.40 -57.23 45.52
CA ILE A 3 14.55 -57.49 44.62
C ILE A 3 14.55 -56.28 43.63
N ASP A 4 15.66 -55.56 43.37
CA ASP A 4 16.76 -55.86 42.39
C ASP A 4 16.23 -55.91 40.94
N LEU A 5 16.78 -55.36 39.84
CA LEU A 5 18.12 -55.00 39.33
C LEU A 5 17.83 -54.46 37.88
N ASP A 6 18.62 -53.75 37.09
CA ASP A 6 19.91 -53.06 37.20
C ASP A 6 20.15 -52.31 35.87
N HIS A 7 20.97 -51.25 35.94
CA HIS A 7 22.06 -50.83 35.04
C HIS A 7 22.02 -50.98 33.50
N ARG A 8 22.75 -50.19 32.70
CA ARG A 8 23.49 -48.90 32.71
C ARG A 8 24.26 -48.88 31.36
N GLU A 9 24.47 -47.69 30.77
CA GLU A 9 25.63 -47.29 29.92
C GLU A 9 25.90 -48.10 28.60
N ASP A 10 26.45 -47.61 27.49
CA ASP A 10 27.11 -46.37 27.06
C ASP A 10 27.31 -46.43 25.52
N LEU A 11 27.39 -45.26 24.86
CA LEU A 11 28.24 -44.86 23.70
C LEU A 11 28.17 -45.51 22.27
N ASP A 12 28.08 -44.58 21.28
CA ASP A 12 28.45 -44.45 19.82
C ASP A 12 29.43 -45.50 19.19
N PRO A 13 29.70 -45.67 17.84
CA PRO A 13 29.37 -44.86 16.63
C PRO A 13 29.14 -45.60 15.26
N ARG A 14 28.81 -44.82 14.20
CA ARG A 14 29.01 -44.98 12.72
C ARG A 14 28.75 -46.35 12.02
N ALA A 15 27.93 -46.35 10.94
CA ALA A 15 28.34 -46.57 9.53
C ALA A 15 27.25 -47.14 8.57
N SER A 16 27.14 -46.52 7.40
CA SER A 16 26.93 -47.07 6.04
C SER A 16 25.63 -47.82 5.63
N GLY A 17 25.23 -47.63 4.35
CA GLY A 17 24.68 -48.72 3.54
C GLY A 17 23.33 -48.53 2.84
N ARG A 18 23.39 -48.01 1.60
CA ARG A 18 22.63 -48.32 0.36
C ARG A 18 21.31 -49.15 0.37
N HIS A 19 20.46 -48.71 -0.58
CA HIS A 19 19.77 -49.46 -1.66
C HIS A 19 18.28 -49.86 -1.54
N LEU A 20 17.55 -49.41 -2.57
CA LEU A 20 16.54 -50.09 -3.43
C LEU A 20 15.24 -50.56 -2.76
N ASP A 21 14.08 -49.97 -3.09
CA ASP A 21 13.27 -50.10 -4.31
C ASP A 21 12.17 -51.18 -4.19
N SER A 22 11.04 -50.87 -4.84
CA SER A 22 9.99 -51.73 -5.37
C SER A 22 8.69 -51.97 -4.59
N GLY A 23 7.59 -52.00 -5.37
CA GLY A 23 6.28 -52.57 -5.07
C GLY A 23 5.13 -51.59 -5.29
N ILE A 24 4.73 -51.22 -6.52
CA ILE A 24 4.00 -52.00 -7.54
C ILE A 24 2.64 -52.55 -7.05
N GLU A 25 1.55 -52.07 -7.63
CA GLU A 25 0.53 -52.81 -8.42
C GLU A 25 -0.53 -51.77 -8.89
N SER A 26 -0.94 -51.69 -10.15
CA SER A 26 -1.60 -52.75 -10.92
C SER A 26 -1.53 -52.52 -12.46
N ARG A 27 -1.51 -53.63 -13.21
CA ARG A 27 -1.78 -53.74 -14.65
C ARG A 27 -3.28 -54.04 -14.85
N THR A 28 -3.97 -53.53 -15.87
CA THR A 28 -4.13 -54.18 -17.21
C THR A 28 -4.98 -53.25 -18.10
N SER A 29 -4.50 -52.85 -19.29
CA SER A 29 -4.81 -53.34 -20.67
C SER A 29 -6.27 -53.06 -21.13
N GLN A 30 -6.62 -52.48 -22.30
CA GLN A 30 -6.01 -52.32 -23.63
C GLN A 30 -6.70 -51.17 -24.44
N ARG A 31 -6.03 -50.76 -25.53
CA ARG A 31 -6.50 -50.36 -26.89
C ARG A 31 -6.37 -48.89 -27.36
N ASN A 32 -5.38 -48.71 -28.24
CA ASN A 32 -5.24 -47.83 -29.43
C ASN A 32 -6.24 -46.67 -29.66
N SER A 33 -5.73 -45.45 -29.87
CA SER A 33 -5.49 -44.83 -31.20
C SER A 33 -5.27 -43.30 -31.13
N ASN A 34 -4.37 -42.83 -32.00
CA ASN A 34 -4.19 -41.47 -32.54
C ASN A 34 -3.76 -40.29 -31.63
N GLU A 35 -2.56 -39.81 -31.94
CA GLU A 35 -2.03 -38.48 -31.61
C GLU A 35 -2.89 -37.38 -32.27
N GLY A 36 -3.21 -36.35 -31.49
CA GLY A 36 -3.77 -35.08 -31.94
C GLY A 36 -3.33 -33.98 -30.98
N SER A 37 -2.39 -33.14 -31.42
CA SER A 37 -1.90 -31.96 -30.72
C SER A 37 -2.97 -30.85 -30.70
N ASN A 38 -3.35 -30.37 -29.52
CA ASN A 38 -4.25 -29.24 -29.35
C ASN A 38 -3.49 -27.91 -29.48
N GLU A 39 -3.89 -27.12 -30.47
CA GLU A 39 -3.38 -25.79 -30.83
C GLU A 39 -3.96 -24.67 -29.94
N ASN A 40 -3.21 -23.56 -29.83
CA ASN A 40 -3.61 -22.32 -29.16
C ASN A 40 -4.58 -21.50 -30.05
N PRO A 41 -5.79 -21.14 -29.59
CA PRO A 41 -6.82 -20.52 -30.43
C PRO A 41 -6.62 -19.02 -30.74
N PHE A 42 -5.49 -18.41 -30.37
CA PHE A 42 -5.18 -16.99 -30.65
C PHE A 42 -3.94 -16.77 -31.54
N ALA A 43 -3.38 -17.80 -32.15
CA ALA A 43 -2.30 -17.63 -33.12
C ALA A 43 -2.85 -17.12 -34.47
N SER A 44 -2.31 -16.00 -34.97
CA SER A 44 -2.57 -15.56 -36.35
C SER A 44 -1.78 -16.44 -37.33
N PRO A 45 -2.33 -16.79 -38.51
CA PRO A 45 -1.63 -17.65 -39.47
C PRO A 45 -0.36 -16.97 -40.01
N ASP A 46 0.75 -17.70 -40.02
CA ASP A 46 1.94 -17.31 -40.77
C ASP A 46 1.64 -17.36 -42.26
N GLY A 47 1.49 -16.17 -42.87
CA GLY A 47 1.39 -16.02 -44.32
C GLY A 47 0.15 -15.26 -44.77
N THR A 48 0.14 -13.94 -44.56
CA THR A 48 -0.45 -12.94 -45.48
C THR A 48 -0.21 -11.53 -44.94
N ARG A 49 0.97 -10.97 -45.23
CA ARG A 49 1.19 -9.52 -45.17
C ARG A 49 1.22 -8.97 -46.59
N PRO A 50 0.43 -7.94 -46.93
CA PRO A 50 0.64 -7.20 -48.16
C PRO A 50 1.97 -6.40 -48.05
N PRO A 51 2.78 -6.31 -49.11
CA PRO A 51 4.03 -5.56 -49.06
C PRO A 51 3.72 -4.06 -48.94
N SER A 52 4.02 -3.46 -47.79
CA SER A 52 4.26 -2.03 -47.66
C SER A 52 5.66 -1.74 -48.19
N SER A 53 5.75 -1.18 -49.39
CA SER A 53 7.00 -0.73 -49.99
C SER A 53 7.37 0.67 -49.50
N PHE A 54 8.34 0.75 -48.61
CA PHE A 54 9.32 1.83 -48.57
C PHE A 54 10.70 1.17 -48.34
N ASP A 55 11.50 1.17 -49.42
CA ASP A 55 12.95 1.34 -49.56
C ASP A 55 13.86 0.95 -48.36
N THR A 56 15.03 0.33 -48.51
CA THR A 56 15.94 0.08 -49.64
C THR A 56 16.99 -0.94 -49.22
N SER A 57 17.69 -1.50 -50.21
CA SER A 57 18.97 -2.22 -50.15
C SER A 57 18.94 -3.72 -49.84
N SER A 58 19.14 -4.52 -50.89
CA SER A 58 20.06 -5.65 -50.79
C SER A 58 20.81 -5.85 -52.09
N ASN A 59 22.12 -5.86 -51.91
CA ASN A 59 23.17 -6.20 -52.85
C ASN A 59 22.95 -7.63 -53.36
N SER A 60 22.93 -7.83 -54.68
CA SER A 60 22.81 -9.14 -55.31
C SER A 60 24.18 -9.79 -55.52
N GLY A 61 24.37 -11.01 -55.04
CA GLY A 61 25.45 -11.90 -55.45
C GLY A 61 24.96 -12.96 -56.43
N GLY A 62 25.34 -12.81 -57.70
CA GLY A 62 25.67 -13.88 -58.65
C GLY A 62 24.58 -14.84 -59.13
N LEU A 63 24.13 -14.67 -60.39
CA LEU A 63 24.57 -15.49 -61.53
C LEU A 63 23.85 -15.08 -62.81
N ALA A 64 24.62 -15.01 -63.88
CA ALA A 64 24.27 -14.47 -65.18
C ALA A 64 23.38 -15.42 -66.00
N ALA A 65 22.42 -14.84 -66.72
CA ALA A 65 21.92 -15.39 -67.98
C ALA A 65 21.50 -14.24 -68.90
N HIS A 66 22.08 -14.26 -70.09
CA HIS A 66 21.97 -13.29 -71.18
C HIS A 66 20.54 -12.98 -71.60
N HIS A 67 20.25 -11.71 -71.89
CA HIS A 67 19.47 -11.35 -73.09
C HIS A 67 19.83 -9.95 -73.59
N GLU A 68 20.11 -9.90 -74.89
CA GLU A 68 20.50 -8.75 -75.69
C GLU A 68 19.46 -7.62 -75.72
N ALA A 69 19.98 -6.40 -75.85
CA ALA A 69 19.22 -5.16 -75.96
C ALA A 69 18.44 -5.06 -77.28
N LEU A 70 17.21 -4.55 -77.21
CA LEU A 70 16.53 -3.88 -78.32
C LEU A 70 16.18 -2.43 -77.92
N PRO A 71 16.43 -1.44 -78.79
CA PRO A 71 16.22 -0.03 -78.49
C PRO A 71 14.77 0.37 -78.79
N GLY A 72 13.94 0.47 -77.75
CA GLY A 72 12.56 0.93 -77.85
C GLY A 72 12.34 2.10 -76.91
N GLY A 73 12.14 3.30 -77.47
CA GLY A 73 12.14 4.58 -76.75
C GLY A 73 11.31 4.62 -75.47
N GLN A 74 11.77 5.44 -74.52
CA GLN A 74 11.05 5.76 -73.29
C GLN A 74 9.60 6.10 -73.62
N ARG A 75 8.67 5.19 -73.34
CA ARG A 75 7.24 5.52 -73.27
C ARG A 75 7.06 6.40 -72.05
N TYR A 76 7.19 7.71 -72.25
CA TYR A 76 6.81 8.70 -71.27
C TYR A 76 5.36 8.42 -70.87
N PHE A 77 5.10 8.13 -69.59
CA PHE A 77 3.75 7.91 -69.11
C PHE A 77 3.01 9.24 -69.19
N HIS A 78 2.26 9.45 -70.27
CA HIS A 78 1.31 10.55 -70.33
C HIS A 78 0.22 10.22 -69.33
N SER A 79 0.29 10.84 -68.15
CA SER A 79 -0.84 10.92 -67.23
C SER A 79 -2.05 11.39 -68.03
N ARG A 80 -2.98 10.48 -68.35
CA ARG A 80 -4.33 10.85 -68.81
C ARG A 80 -5.08 11.38 -67.60
N ARG A 81 -4.66 12.55 -67.12
CA ARG A 81 -5.49 13.32 -66.21
C ARG A 81 -6.61 13.90 -67.05
N VAL A 82 -7.66 13.11 -67.21
CA VAL A 82 -8.93 13.51 -67.81
C VAL A 82 -9.32 14.84 -67.18
N ARG A 83 -9.50 15.89 -67.98
CA ARG A 83 -9.91 17.20 -67.45
C ARG A 83 -11.33 17.07 -66.91
N LYS A 84 -11.63 17.76 -65.80
CA LYS A 84 -12.92 17.68 -65.11
C LYS A 84 -14.02 18.13 -66.09
N GLY A 85 -14.72 17.18 -66.71
CA GLY A 85 -15.75 17.42 -67.74
C GLY A 85 -15.60 16.62 -69.04
N GLU A 86 -14.44 16.02 -69.33
CA GLU A 86 -14.20 15.28 -70.59
C GLU A 86 -14.75 13.83 -70.62
N ILE A 87 -15.16 13.29 -69.47
CA ILE A 87 -15.83 11.99 -69.38
C ILE A 87 -17.27 12.22 -68.93
N GLU A 88 -18.23 11.88 -69.79
CA GLU A 88 -19.61 11.68 -69.36
C GLU A 88 -19.61 10.57 -68.31
N LYS A 89 -20.08 10.89 -67.11
CA LYS A 89 -20.25 9.94 -66.00
C LYS A 89 -21.74 9.60 -65.88
N PRO A 90 -22.30 8.74 -66.75
CA PRO A 90 -23.72 8.41 -66.68
C PRO A 90 -24.12 7.77 -65.34
N TRP A 91 -23.17 7.13 -64.64
CA TRP A 91 -23.35 6.63 -63.27
C TRP A 91 -23.44 7.72 -62.19
N ALA A 92 -23.05 8.96 -62.50
CA ALA A 92 -23.20 10.11 -61.61
C ALA A 92 -24.52 10.89 -61.88
N LEU A 93 -25.18 10.65 -63.02
CA LEU A 93 -26.44 11.31 -63.38
C LEU A 93 -27.64 10.79 -62.57
N LYS A 94 -27.59 9.54 -62.09
CA LYS A 94 -28.67 8.91 -61.33
C LYS A 94 -28.12 8.32 -60.02
N LYS A 95 -28.15 9.12 -58.96
CA LYS A 95 -27.79 8.66 -57.60
C LYS A 95 -28.65 7.47 -57.20
N HIS A 96 -28.02 6.38 -56.79
CA HIS A 96 -28.75 5.22 -56.31
C HIS A 96 -29.38 5.58 -54.96
N PRO A 97 -30.68 5.31 -54.72
CA PRO A 97 -31.35 5.71 -53.47
C PRO A 97 -30.67 5.13 -52.21
N LYS A 98 -29.98 3.99 -52.35
CA LYS A 98 -29.19 3.38 -51.26
C LYS A 98 -27.90 4.13 -50.89
N GLU A 99 -27.39 5.00 -51.75
CA GLU A 99 -26.17 5.79 -51.49
C GLU A 99 -26.37 6.78 -50.33
N LYS A 100 -27.61 7.27 -50.13
CA LYS A 100 -27.96 8.10 -48.96
C LYS A 100 -27.72 7.35 -47.64
N TRP A 101 -27.99 6.05 -47.60
CA TRP A 101 -27.80 5.23 -46.40
C TRP A 101 -26.32 5.03 -46.04
N VAL A 102 -25.41 5.08 -47.02
CA VAL A 102 -23.96 5.03 -46.78
C VAL A 102 -23.47 6.25 -46.00
N THR A 103 -24.14 7.40 -46.15
CA THR A 103 -23.84 8.60 -45.36
C THR A 103 -24.67 8.68 -44.08
N ILE A 104 -25.95 8.28 -44.13
CA ILE A 104 -26.88 8.36 -42.99
C ILE A 104 -26.48 7.37 -41.88
N ILE A 105 -26.09 6.14 -42.19
CA ILE A 105 -25.77 5.12 -41.18
C ILE A 105 -24.57 5.54 -40.30
N PRO A 106 -23.42 5.98 -40.86
CA PRO A 106 -22.32 6.50 -40.03
C PRO A 106 -22.71 7.73 -39.20
N LEU A 107 -23.52 8.64 -39.75
CA LEU A 107 -23.99 9.81 -39.02
C LEU A 107 -24.89 9.42 -37.84
N ILE A 108 -25.82 8.48 -38.04
CA ILE A 108 -26.62 7.90 -36.96
C ILE A 108 -25.71 7.26 -35.91
N GLY A 109 -24.70 6.49 -36.34
CA GLY A 109 -23.71 5.89 -35.42
C GLY A 109 -22.96 6.94 -34.59
N ILE A 110 -22.55 8.06 -35.19
CA ILE A 110 -21.92 9.19 -34.48
C ILE A 110 -22.89 9.82 -33.48
N PHE A 111 -24.14 10.09 -33.88
CA PHE A 111 -25.14 10.68 -32.97
C PHE A 111 -25.50 9.74 -31.81
N ILE A 112 -25.63 8.44 -32.06
CA ILE A 112 -25.84 7.44 -31.02
C ILE A 112 -24.61 7.38 -30.10
N GLY A 113 -23.39 7.35 -30.66
CA GLY A 113 -22.16 7.34 -29.89
C GLY A 113 -22.05 8.56 -28.96
N LEU A 114 -22.26 9.76 -29.50
CA LEU A 114 -22.29 11.00 -28.70
C LEU A 114 -23.40 11.00 -27.66
N GLY A 115 -24.59 10.46 -27.99
CA GLY A 115 -25.69 10.30 -27.04
C GLY A 115 -25.34 9.37 -25.87
N ILE A 116 -24.71 8.22 -26.15
CA ILE A 116 -24.25 7.27 -25.13
C ILE A 116 -23.13 7.91 -24.30
N SER A 117 -22.15 8.55 -24.92
CA SER A 117 -21.08 9.24 -24.19
C SER A 117 -21.65 10.35 -23.29
N GLY A 118 -22.59 11.16 -23.80
CA GLY A 118 -23.27 12.18 -23.01
C GLY A 118 -24.05 11.59 -21.84
N PHE A 119 -24.75 10.47 -22.04
CA PHE A 119 -25.45 9.77 -20.98
C PHE A 119 -24.48 9.24 -19.91
N LEU A 120 -23.37 8.59 -20.30
CA LEU A 120 -22.37 8.07 -19.36
C LEU A 120 -21.70 9.20 -18.57
N ILE A 121 -21.41 10.34 -19.21
CA ILE A 121 -20.87 11.52 -18.52
C ILE A 121 -21.90 12.07 -17.54
N TRP A 122 -23.17 12.20 -17.94
CA TRP A 122 -24.23 12.67 -17.07
C TRP A 122 -24.48 11.73 -15.88
N ASP A 123 -24.50 10.42 -16.12
CA ASP A 123 -24.65 9.40 -15.06
C ASP A 123 -23.46 9.39 -14.10
N GLY A 124 -22.24 9.55 -14.64
CA GLY A 124 -21.04 9.77 -13.84
C GLY A 124 -21.16 11.01 -12.96
N ILE A 125 -21.46 12.17 -13.53
CA ILE A 125 -21.55 13.45 -12.80
C ILE A 125 -22.65 13.41 -11.73
N ARG A 126 -23.83 12.87 -12.03
CA ARG A 126 -24.95 12.83 -11.07
C ARG A 126 -24.71 11.84 -9.92
N SER A 127 -23.85 10.84 -10.12
CA SER A 127 -23.51 9.86 -9.08
C SER A 127 -22.48 10.40 -8.09
N VAL A 128 -21.79 11.50 -8.41
CA VAL A 128 -20.88 12.19 -7.49
C VAL A 128 -21.70 12.91 -6.43
N VAL A 129 -21.63 12.43 -5.20
CA VAL A 129 -22.27 13.09 -4.06
C VAL A 129 -21.51 14.38 -3.75
N GLN A 130 -22.21 15.51 -3.77
CA GLN A 130 -21.67 16.81 -3.38
C GLN A 130 -22.04 17.09 -1.93
N HIS A 131 -21.11 16.81 -1.02
CA HIS A 131 -21.26 17.16 0.38
C HIS A 131 -20.82 18.59 0.64
N LYS A 132 -21.51 19.25 1.58
CA LYS A 132 -21.02 20.50 2.16
C LYS A 132 -20.03 20.15 3.27
N TYR A 133 -18.83 20.70 3.21
CA TYR A 133 -17.79 20.46 4.21
C TYR A 133 -17.56 21.70 5.07
N CYS A 134 -17.47 21.51 6.38
CA CYS A 134 -17.16 22.53 7.38
C CYS A 134 -15.79 22.25 7.98
N LEU A 135 -15.01 23.32 8.18
CA LEU A 135 -13.68 23.24 8.75
C LEU A 135 -13.76 22.81 10.22
N VAL A 136 -12.96 21.80 10.60
CA VAL A 136 -12.83 21.30 11.98
C VAL A 136 -11.46 21.64 12.55
N LEU A 137 -10.41 21.48 11.75
CA LEU A 137 -9.04 21.85 12.12
C LEU A 137 -8.35 22.50 10.93
N ASP A 138 -7.68 23.63 11.18
CA ASP A 138 -6.68 24.22 10.31
C ASP A 138 -5.47 24.50 11.18
N GLU A 139 -4.42 23.71 11.03
CA GLU A 139 -3.19 23.79 11.81
C GLU A 139 -2.03 24.16 10.89
N ASP A 140 -1.47 25.34 11.14
CA ASP A 140 -0.34 25.93 10.41
C ASP A 140 0.90 26.11 11.32
N TRP A 141 0.84 25.63 12.56
CA TRP A 141 1.91 25.66 13.56
C TRP A 141 2.38 27.07 13.96
N SER A 142 1.69 28.13 13.52
CA SER A 142 2.04 29.51 13.85
C SER A 142 1.93 29.81 15.35
N GLN A 143 1.12 29.04 16.07
CA GLN A 143 0.92 29.10 17.51
C GLN A 143 1.69 28.01 18.28
N GLY A 144 2.62 27.31 17.62
CA GLY A 144 3.27 26.12 18.18
C GLY A 144 2.34 24.90 18.22
N ILE A 145 2.72 23.88 18.98
CA ILE A 145 1.88 22.70 19.22
C ILE A 145 0.84 23.06 20.28
N ARG A 146 -0.43 23.17 19.88
CA ARG A 146 -1.52 23.53 20.79
C ARG A 146 -2.01 22.32 21.57
N ASP A 147 -1.78 22.29 22.88
CA ASP A 147 -2.25 21.22 23.79
C ASP A 147 -3.78 21.05 23.80
N SER A 148 -4.54 22.08 23.39
CA SER A 148 -6.00 21.99 23.22
C SER A 148 -6.42 21.12 22.03
N VAL A 149 -5.50 20.88 21.09
CA VAL A 149 -5.73 20.08 19.88
C VAL A 149 -4.93 18.78 19.94
N TRP A 150 -3.62 18.91 20.17
CA TRP A 150 -2.65 17.82 20.05
C TRP A 150 -2.22 17.30 21.41
N GLN A 151 -2.27 15.98 21.55
CA GLN A 151 -1.77 15.27 22.71
C GLN A 151 -0.53 14.49 22.33
N HIS A 152 0.51 14.61 23.14
CA HIS A 152 1.67 13.72 23.04
C HIS A 152 1.34 12.39 23.71
N GLU A 153 1.64 11.28 23.05
CA GLU A 153 1.70 9.97 23.69
C GLU A 153 3.13 9.72 24.14
N VAL A 154 3.32 9.45 25.44
CA VAL A 154 4.62 9.21 26.05
C VAL A 154 4.61 7.80 26.65
N GLN A 155 5.25 6.87 25.95
CA GLN A 155 5.26 5.43 26.27
C GLN A 155 6.55 4.75 25.76
N LEU A 156 6.84 3.58 26.34
CA LEU A 156 7.99 2.71 26.07
C LEU A 156 7.62 1.36 25.43
N GLY A 157 6.32 1.03 25.43
CA GLY A 157 5.79 -0.33 25.24
C GLY A 157 5.71 -0.83 23.79
N GLY A 158 6.17 -0.03 22.83
CA GLY A 158 6.24 -0.44 21.41
C GLY A 158 4.89 -0.51 20.68
N PHE A 159 3.83 0.08 21.25
CA PHE A 159 2.51 0.29 20.63
C PHE A 159 1.86 -0.94 19.98
N GLY A 160 2.08 -2.14 20.52
CA GLY A 160 1.54 -3.40 20.00
C GLY A 160 2.28 -3.96 18.78
N ASN A 161 3.19 -3.18 18.20
CA ASN A 161 4.01 -3.57 17.05
C ASN A 161 5.44 -3.99 17.43
N GLY A 162 5.77 -3.95 18.72
CA GLY A 162 7.12 -4.22 19.22
C GLY A 162 8.14 -3.15 18.81
N GLU A 163 7.69 -1.91 18.61
CA GLU A 163 8.52 -0.78 18.18
C GLU A 163 9.63 -0.45 19.21
N PHE A 164 10.73 0.15 18.73
CA PHE A 164 11.97 0.31 19.49
C PHE A 164 12.15 1.70 20.10
N GLN A 165 11.29 2.66 19.79
CA GLN A 165 11.38 3.99 20.36
C GLN A 165 10.67 4.11 21.71
N GLN A 166 11.24 4.93 22.60
CA GLN A 166 10.47 5.66 23.58
C GLN A 166 9.88 6.90 22.90
N THR A 167 8.60 7.13 23.10
CA THR A 167 7.96 8.37 22.64
C THR A 167 8.10 9.45 23.71
N THR A 168 8.49 10.66 23.33
CA THR A 168 8.72 11.81 24.22
C THR A 168 8.05 13.07 23.68
N LYS A 169 7.95 14.10 24.52
CA LYS A 169 7.52 15.44 24.09
C LYS A 169 8.62 16.17 23.32
N ASP A 170 9.88 16.01 23.73
CA ASP A 170 11.02 16.76 23.18
C ASP A 170 11.37 16.38 21.73
N ASN A 171 10.98 15.18 21.29
CA ASN A 171 11.17 14.73 19.92
C ASN A 171 10.10 15.26 18.94
N ALA A 172 9.17 16.09 19.41
CA ALA A 172 8.22 16.85 18.61
C ALA A 172 8.27 18.34 18.95
N TYR A 173 8.63 19.17 17.97
CA TYR A 173 8.74 20.61 18.15
C TYR A 173 8.37 21.35 16.87
N VAL A 174 8.13 22.65 16.98
CA VAL A 174 7.92 23.50 15.81
C VAL A 174 9.23 24.20 15.45
N GLU A 175 9.68 24.01 14.21
CA GLU A 175 10.85 24.65 13.63
C GLU A 175 10.48 25.16 12.23
N ASP A 176 10.87 26.38 11.90
CA ASP A 176 10.58 27.02 10.60
C ASP A 176 9.10 26.97 10.18
N GLY A 177 8.18 27.11 11.14
CA GLY A 177 6.73 27.10 10.90
C GLY A 177 6.16 25.71 10.60
N LYS A 178 6.86 24.64 10.96
CA LYS A 178 6.46 23.25 10.69
C LYS A 178 6.59 22.42 11.96
N LEU A 179 5.69 21.47 12.15
CA LEU A 179 5.91 20.41 13.13
C LEU A 179 7.03 19.49 12.63
N VAL A 180 8.00 19.24 13.49
CA VAL A 180 9.11 18.31 13.27
C VAL A 180 8.99 17.18 14.27
N ILE A 181 8.77 15.96 13.79
CA ILE A 181 8.83 14.72 14.59
C ILE A 181 10.13 14.03 14.23
N LYS A 182 11.11 14.06 15.12
CA LYS A 182 12.49 13.61 14.84
C LYS A 182 12.89 12.42 15.68
N ALA A 183 13.29 11.32 15.04
CA ALA A 183 13.91 10.21 15.73
C ALA A 183 15.36 10.55 16.12
N THR A 184 15.77 10.19 17.34
CA THR A 184 17.13 10.39 17.87
C THR A 184 17.61 9.17 18.64
N LEU A 185 18.92 9.07 18.90
CA LEU A 185 19.47 8.02 19.76
C LEU A 185 19.07 8.26 21.23
N GLN A 186 18.93 7.17 21.97
CA GLN A 186 18.86 7.19 23.43
C GLN A 186 20.26 7.40 24.04
N ASP A 187 20.33 7.82 25.31
CA ASP A 187 21.60 7.87 26.05
C ASP A 187 22.24 6.47 26.15
N ASP A 188 23.44 6.34 25.59
CA ASP A 188 24.26 5.13 25.64
C ASP A 188 24.37 4.52 27.05
N LYS A 189 24.42 5.35 28.10
CA LYS A 189 24.54 4.88 29.48
C LYS A 189 23.35 4.01 29.90
N LEU A 190 22.15 4.34 29.42
CA LEU A 190 20.95 3.58 29.73
C LEU A 190 20.96 2.20 29.07
N LEU A 191 21.65 2.02 27.95
CA LEU A 191 21.75 0.74 27.26
C LEU A 191 22.99 -0.08 27.64
N MET A 192 24.03 0.56 28.15
CA MET A 192 25.33 -0.08 28.44
C MET A 192 25.55 -0.41 29.92
N SER A 193 24.64 0.00 30.81
CA SER A 193 24.72 -0.27 32.26
C SER A 193 23.36 -0.63 32.85
N ASN A 194 23.35 -1.23 34.04
CA ASN A 194 22.10 -1.51 34.75
C ASN A 194 21.37 -0.19 35.01
N SER A 195 20.22 -0.03 34.35
CA SER A 195 19.45 1.22 34.35
C SER A 195 17.95 0.93 34.27
N LYS A 196 17.15 1.95 34.55
CA LYS A 196 15.70 1.90 34.38
C LYS A 196 15.17 3.24 33.89
N ILE A 197 14.08 3.17 33.14
CA ILE A 197 13.22 4.31 32.79
C ILE A 197 11.87 4.03 33.42
N ASP A 198 11.46 4.92 34.32
CA ASP A 198 10.20 4.85 35.06
C ASP A 198 9.42 6.14 34.80
N LEU A 199 8.51 6.08 33.82
CA LEU A 199 7.69 7.23 33.44
C LEU A 199 6.53 7.49 34.40
N LEU A 200 6.28 6.58 35.35
CA LEU A 200 5.26 6.76 36.37
C LEU A 200 5.79 7.60 37.52
N ASP A 201 7.05 7.40 37.89
CA ASP A 201 7.76 8.25 38.86
C ASP A 201 7.86 9.70 38.35
N SER A 202 8.10 9.90 37.04
CA SER A 202 8.12 11.24 36.43
C SER A 202 6.71 11.83 36.19
N GLY A 203 5.66 11.00 36.23
CA GLY A 203 4.29 11.41 35.90
C GLY A 203 4.07 11.75 34.42
N GLU A 204 5.00 11.35 33.53
CA GLU A 204 4.94 11.65 32.11
C GLU A 204 4.18 10.59 31.30
N CYS A 205 4.07 9.36 31.81
CA CYS A 205 3.45 8.28 31.07
C CYS A 205 1.99 8.57 30.73
N THR A 206 1.62 8.37 29.46
CA THR A 206 0.23 8.56 29.01
C THR A 206 -0.54 7.25 28.86
N SER A 207 0.10 6.11 29.10
CA SER A 207 -0.57 4.81 29.11
C SER A 207 -1.17 4.50 30.48
N THR A 208 -2.26 3.74 30.48
CA THR A 208 -2.80 3.13 31.70
C THR A 208 -2.21 1.73 31.97
N VAL A 209 -1.40 1.21 31.05
CA VAL A 209 -0.75 -0.11 31.13
C VAL A 209 0.66 0.07 31.66
N TRP A 210 0.98 -0.59 32.79
CA TRP A 210 2.26 -0.44 33.51
C TRP A 210 3.48 -0.72 32.62
N GLU A 211 3.41 -1.78 31.81
CA GLU A 211 4.47 -2.24 30.91
C GLU A 211 4.83 -1.20 29.84
N ASN A 212 3.92 -0.28 29.54
CA ASN A 212 4.18 0.82 28.60
C ASN A 212 4.88 2.01 29.27
N CYS A 213 5.00 2.02 30.59
CA CYS A 213 5.55 3.12 31.37
C CYS A 213 6.87 2.78 32.07
N TYR A 214 7.24 1.50 32.12
CA TYR A 214 8.45 1.03 32.77
C TYR A 214 9.30 0.16 31.84
N ALA A 215 10.60 0.43 31.76
CA ALA A 215 11.57 -0.42 31.08
C ALA A 215 12.90 -0.41 31.82
N GLU A 216 13.63 -1.52 31.76
CA GLU A 216 14.94 -1.62 32.41
C GLU A 216 15.98 -2.28 31.51
N THR A 217 17.23 -1.88 31.71
CA THR A 217 18.40 -2.54 31.14
C THR A 217 19.06 -3.37 32.22
N ASN A 218 19.17 -4.67 31.99
CA ASN A 218 19.87 -5.58 32.90
C ASN A 218 21.06 -6.26 32.20
N THR A 219 22.26 -5.80 32.55
CA THR A 219 23.54 -6.26 31.97
C THR A 219 24.11 -7.52 32.64
N THR A 220 23.51 -7.96 33.76
CA THR A 220 24.02 -9.09 34.58
C THR A 220 23.20 -10.36 34.38
N ALA A 221 21.91 -10.25 34.06
CA ALA A 221 20.98 -11.38 33.93
C ALA A 221 20.78 -11.84 32.46
N GLY A 222 21.87 -12.15 31.73
CA GLY A 222 21.75 -12.72 30.39
C GLY A 222 21.24 -11.78 29.28
N ASN A 223 21.11 -10.47 29.58
CA ASN A 223 20.93 -9.36 28.62
C ASN A 223 19.66 -9.35 27.73
N SER A 224 18.53 -9.89 28.19
CA SER A 224 17.28 -9.89 27.41
C SER A 224 16.35 -8.71 27.66
N SER A 225 16.71 -7.77 28.54
CA SER A 225 15.96 -6.54 28.77
C SER A 225 16.87 -5.34 28.57
N VAL A 226 16.53 -4.49 27.62
CA VAL A 226 17.13 -3.17 27.39
C VAL A 226 16.00 -2.15 27.27
N VAL A 227 16.25 -0.93 27.77
CA VAL A 227 15.37 0.20 27.51
C VAL A 227 15.27 0.48 26.01
N PRO A 228 14.24 1.21 25.54
CA PRO A 228 14.14 1.60 24.14
C PRO A 228 15.43 2.29 23.63
N PRO A 229 16.08 1.77 22.57
CA PRO A 229 17.37 2.27 22.07
C PRO A 229 17.32 3.65 21.41
N VAL A 230 16.12 4.13 21.10
CA VAL A 230 15.92 5.38 20.37
C VAL A 230 14.75 6.16 20.97
N LEU A 231 14.72 7.45 20.69
CA LEU A 231 13.63 8.36 21.06
C LEU A 231 12.91 8.82 19.79
N SER A 232 11.62 9.08 19.87
CA SER A 232 10.82 9.72 18.83
C SER A 232 9.57 10.35 19.46
N ALA A 233 8.58 10.73 18.66
CA ALA A 233 7.31 11.24 19.17
C ALA A 233 6.10 10.68 18.40
N ARG A 234 4.97 10.69 19.08
CA ARG A 234 3.64 10.35 18.58
C ARG A 234 2.66 11.37 19.12
N LEU A 235 1.94 12.03 18.22
CA LEU A 235 0.92 13.01 18.58
C LEU A 235 -0.43 12.58 18.03
N ASN A 236 -1.49 12.87 18.75
CA ASN A 236 -2.85 12.62 18.29
C ASN A 236 -3.79 13.79 18.59
N THR A 237 -4.90 13.85 17.86
CA THR A 237 -5.92 14.90 18.02
C THR A 237 -7.13 14.46 18.85
N ARG A 238 -7.07 13.33 19.57
CA ARG A 238 -8.24 12.62 20.14
C ARG A 238 -9.17 13.51 20.97
N LEU A 239 -8.62 14.36 21.83
CA LEU A 239 -9.42 15.25 22.69
C LEU A 239 -9.82 16.56 22.02
N GLY A 240 -9.11 16.99 20.97
CA GLY A 240 -9.26 18.34 20.42
C GLY A 240 -9.89 18.43 19.04
N ALA A 241 -9.63 17.46 18.16
CA ALA A 241 -10.20 17.43 16.81
C ALA A 241 -10.45 15.99 16.34
N SER A 242 -11.70 15.71 15.95
CA SER A 242 -12.09 14.44 15.33
C SER A 242 -13.19 14.70 14.31
N ILE A 243 -13.29 13.84 13.30
CA ILE A 243 -14.34 13.94 12.27
C ILE A 243 -15.00 12.59 12.05
N LYS A 244 -16.28 12.60 11.67
CA LYS A 244 -16.99 11.47 11.05
C LYS A 244 -17.44 11.92 9.67
N TYR A 245 -16.94 11.25 8.64
CA TYR A 245 -17.08 11.63 7.24
C TYR A 245 -16.54 13.03 6.93
N GLY A 246 -15.77 13.16 5.86
CA GLY A 246 -15.01 14.38 5.68
C GLY A 246 -13.86 14.27 4.73
N ARG A 247 -12.93 15.21 4.92
CA ARG A 247 -11.64 15.25 4.29
C ARG A 247 -10.56 15.53 5.33
N VAL A 248 -9.44 14.86 5.21
CA VAL A 248 -8.20 15.19 5.92
C VAL A 248 -7.11 15.38 4.90
N GLU A 249 -6.35 16.45 5.02
CA GLU A 249 -5.15 16.70 4.22
C GLU A 249 -3.99 17.02 5.17
N VAL A 250 -2.89 16.28 5.04
CA VAL A 250 -1.66 16.51 5.78
C VAL A 250 -0.56 16.79 4.77
N VAL A 251 -0.01 18.00 4.80
CA VAL A 251 1.13 18.39 3.97
C VAL A 251 2.40 18.04 4.73
N ALA A 252 3.10 16.99 4.29
CA ALA A 252 4.26 16.47 5.01
C ALA A 252 5.38 16.03 4.08
N ARG A 253 6.59 15.99 4.62
CA ARG A 253 7.77 15.36 4.03
C ARG A 253 8.19 14.21 4.92
N MET A 254 8.33 13.02 4.33
CA MET A 254 8.66 11.80 5.06
C MET A 254 10.15 11.76 5.43
N PRO A 255 10.55 11.06 6.51
CA PRO A 255 11.94 10.87 6.87
C PRO A 255 12.69 9.94 5.92
N GLU A 256 14.03 10.01 5.99
CA GLU A 256 14.98 9.14 5.29
C GLU A 256 15.99 8.58 6.29
N GLY A 257 16.05 7.25 6.36
CA GLY A 257 16.91 6.50 7.26
C GLY A 257 16.38 5.08 7.48
N ASP A 258 17.29 4.11 7.55
CA ASP A 258 16.91 2.73 7.75
C ASP A 258 16.12 2.54 9.04
N TRP A 259 15.11 1.68 8.96
CA TRP A 259 14.26 1.25 10.07
C TRP A 259 13.34 2.34 10.64
N LEU A 260 13.25 3.51 10.00
CA LEU A 260 12.23 4.51 10.33
C LEU A 260 10.87 4.09 9.73
N TRP A 261 9.80 4.35 10.47
CA TRP A 261 8.43 4.04 10.08
C TRP A 261 7.53 5.24 10.36
N PRO A 262 7.53 6.25 9.46
CA PRO A 262 6.57 7.36 9.53
C PRO A 262 5.15 6.89 9.22
N ALA A 263 4.18 7.45 9.96
CA ALA A 263 2.76 7.19 9.73
C ALA A 263 1.90 8.45 9.92
N ILE A 264 0.93 8.59 9.03
CA ILE A 264 -0.19 9.55 9.08
C ILE A 264 -1.45 8.71 9.01
N TRP A 265 -2.20 8.65 10.10
CA TRP A 265 -3.26 7.67 10.26
C TRP A 265 -4.30 8.13 11.25
N MET A 266 -5.41 7.41 11.36
CA MET A 266 -6.53 7.78 12.19
C MET A 266 -7.08 6.57 12.95
N MET A 267 -7.48 6.82 14.19
CA MET A 267 -8.11 5.85 15.08
C MET A 267 -9.49 6.33 15.53
N PRO A 268 -10.42 5.42 15.85
CA PRO A 268 -11.74 5.79 16.32
C PRO A 268 -11.64 6.41 17.72
N VAL A 269 -12.41 7.47 17.98
CA VAL A 269 -12.43 8.16 19.29
C VAL A 269 -12.87 7.20 20.40
N ASN A 270 -13.82 6.31 20.08
CA ASN A 270 -14.35 5.28 20.97
C ASN A 270 -14.25 3.92 20.28
N SER A 271 -13.91 2.87 21.05
CA SER A 271 -13.95 1.48 20.60
C SER A 271 -15.39 0.94 20.53
N THR A 272 -16.27 1.59 19.76
CA THR A 272 -17.73 1.34 19.72
C THR A 272 -18.09 -0.11 19.43
N TYR A 273 -17.31 -0.80 18.59
CA TYR A 273 -17.58 -2.17 18.16
C TYR A 273 -16.74 -3.22 18.88
N GLY A 274 -15.87 -2.80 19.80
CA GLY A 274 -14.89 -3.62 20.50
C GLY A 274 -13.46 -3.22 20.19
N GLU A 275 -12.52 -3.99 20.74
CA GLU A 275 -11.08 -3.76 20.60
C GLU A 275 -10.62 -3.82 19.14
N TRP A 276 -9.46 -3.24 18.86
CA TRP A 276 -8.85 -3.29 17.54
C TRP A 276 -8.77 -4.73 17.00
N PRO A 277 -9.09 -4.99 15.71
CA PRO A 277 -9.47 -4.03 14.66
C PRO A 277 -10.99 -3.85 14.50
N GLN A 278 -11.82 -4.28 15.46
CA GLN A 278 -13.29 -4.28 15.30
C GLN A 278 -13.86 -2.87 15.13
N SER A 279 -13.23 -1.86 15.73
CA SER A 279 -13.63 -0.45 15.62
C SER A 279 -12.95 0.31 14.47
N GLY A 280 -12.08 -0.34 13.71
CA GLY A 280 -11.43 0.20 12.52
C GLY A 280 -10.16 1.02 12.79
N GLU A 281 -9.33 1.16 11.75
CA GLU A 281 -8.16 2.04 11.64
C GLU A 281 -8.06 2.55 10.20
N ILE A 282 -7.65 3.80 10.00
CA ILE A 282 -7.49 4.39 8.67
C ILE A 282 -6.08 4.94 8.51
N ASP A 283 -5.25 4.26 7.72
CA ASP A 283 -3.89 4.69 7.42
C ASP A 283 -3.88 5.47 6.11
N LEU A 284 -3.67 6.78 6.22
CA LEU A 284 -3.58 7.65 5.05
C LEU A 284 -2.26 7.40 4.34
N ALA A 285 -1.17 7.34 5.10
CA ALA A 285 0.16 7.11 4.57
C ALA A 285 1.09 6.50 5.63
N GLU A 286 1.59 5.31 5.32
CA GLU A 286 2.71 4.69 6.01
C GLU A 286 3.86 4.47 5.02
N SER A 287 5.10 4.59 5.47
CA SER A 287 6.27 4.34 4.63
C SER A 287 7.39 3.70 5.44
N ARG A 288 8.40 3.16 4.76
CA ARG A 288 9.68 2.79 5.35
C ARG A 288 10.68 3.88 5.03
N GLY A 289 11.45 4.35 6.01
CA GLY A 289 12.52 5.31 5.76
C GLY A 289 13.72 4.71 5.02
N ASN A 290 13.80 3.37 4.92
CA ASN A 290 14.83 2.65 4.17
C ASN A 290 14.93 3.16 2.73
N ASN A 291 16.08 2.93 2.11
CA ASN A 291 16.29 3.27 0.71
C ASN A 291 15.27 2.56 -0.21
N TYR A 292 14.93 3.20 -1.34
CA TYR A 292 14.02 2.66 -2.38
C TYR A 292 14.34 1.23 -2.85
N THR A 293 15.58 0.74 -2.64
CA THR A 293 15.96 -0.65 -2.93
C THR A 293 15.36 -1.69 -1.97
N TYR A 294 14.66 -1.29 -0.91
CA TYR A 294 14.01 -2.22 0.00
C TYR A 294 12.91 -3.02 -0.74
N PRO A 295 12.88 -4.36 -0.69
CA PRO A 295 12.01 -5.17 -1.55
C PRO A 295 10.51 -4.88 -1.47
N GLN A 296 10.01 -4.50 -0.28
CA GLN A 296 8.60 -4.13 -0.07
C GLN A 296 8.28 -2.66 -0.36
N GLY A 297 9.28 -1.89 -0.80
CA GLY A 297 9.25 -0.44 -0.93
C GLY A 297 9.86 0.27 0.27
N GLY A 298 10.76 1.21 -0.03
CA GLY A 298 11.40 2.09 0.95
C GLY A 298 10.71 3.45 0.99
N ASN A 299 11.52 4.49 1.08
CA ASN A 299 11.09 5.89 1.15
C ASN A 299 10.46 6.41 -0.16
N ASP A 300 10.44 5.60 -1.21
CA ASP A 300 9.76 5.85 -2.48
C ASP A 300 8.35 5.26 -2.55
N ILE A 301 7.90 4.53 -1.52
CA ILE A 301 6.58 3.93 -1.47
C ILE A 301 5.83 4.42 -0.22
N ILE A 302 4.57 4.78 -0.42
CA ILE A 302 3.60 4.93 0.66
C ILE A 302 2.57 3.82 0.55
N SER A 303 2.05 3.40 1.70
CA SER A 303 0.96 2.47 1.85
C SER A 303 -0.23 3.20 2.45
N SER A 304 -1.41 3.00 1.89
CA SER A 304 -2.67 3.34 2.56
C SER A 304 -3.42 2.05 2.89
N THR A 305 -3.94 1.98 4.10
CA THR A 305 -4.51 0.75 4.65
C THR A 305 -5.79 1.07 5.40
N LEU A 306 -6.73 0.12 5.43
CA LEU A 306 -7.82 0.09 6.40
C LEU A 306 -7.70 -1.18 7.20
N HIS A 307 -7.59 -1.11 8.51
CA HIS A 307 -7.69 -2.29 9.38
C HIS A 307 -9.13 -2.47 9.83
N TRP A 308 -9.62 -3.70 9.74
CA TRP A 308 -10.98 -4.08 10.13
C TRP A 308 -11.09 -5.61 10.16
N GLY A 309 -11.73 -6.14 11.19
CA GLY A 309 -11.87 -7.57 11.37
C GLY A 309 -12.57 -7.93 12.68
N PRO A 310 -13.05 -9.17 12.84
CA PRO A 310 -13.65 -9.62 14.10
C PRO A 310 -12.62 -9.84 15.22
N SER A 311 -11.33 -9.93 14.90
CA SER A 311 -10.25 -10.13 15.87
C SER A 311 -8.92 -9.68 15.26
N SER A 312 -7.89 -9.51 16.09
CA SER A 312 -6.52 -9.20 15.63
C SER A 312 -5.95 -10.26 14.70
N ASN A 313 -6.28 -11.53 14.93
CA ASN A 313 -5.84 -12.66 14.07
C ASN A 313 -6.58 -12.69 12.72
N SER A 314 -7.79 -12.14 12.68
CA SER A 314 -8.63 -12.04 11.49
C SER A 314 -8.74 -10.60 10.98
N ASP A 315 -7.67 -9.81 11.11
CA ASP A 315 -7.61 -8.49 10.50
C ASP A 315 -7.58 -8.61 8.95
N ALA A 316 -8.52 -7.96 8.28
CA ALA A 316 -8.68 -8.02 6.83
C ALA A 316 -7.95 -6.89 6.09
N PHE A 317 -6.96 -6.24 6.72
CA PHE A 317 -6.23 -5.11 6.14
C PHE A 317 -5.68 -5.38 4.73
N TRP A 318 -5.23 -6.61 4.46
CA TRP A 318 -4.69 -7.04 3.16
C TRP A 318 -5.70 -6.92 2.01
N ARG A 319 -7.01 -6.85 2.30
CA ARG A 319 -8.07 -6.60 1.30
C ARG A 319 -8.22 -5.12 0.95
N THR A 320 -7.63 -4.24 1.75
CA THR A 320 -7.75 -2.78 1.71
C THR A 320 -6.40 -2.11 1.92
N ASN A 321 -5.32 -2.78 1.51
CA ASN A 321 -3.96 -2.24 1.50
C ASN A 321 -3.56 -1.94 0.06
N VAL A 322 -3.14 -0.71 -0.22
CA VAL A 322 -2.62 -0.32 -1.53
C VAL A 322 -1.34 0.47 -1.36
N LYS A 323 -0.31 0.06 -2.10
CA LYS A 323 0.98 0.75 -2.17
C LYS A 323 1.01 1.67 -3.39
N ARG A 324 1.58 2.87 -3.22
CA ARG A 324 1.83 3.82 -4.30
C ARG A 324 3.29 4.23 -4.31
N GLN A 325 3.93 4.03 -5.46
CA GLN A 325 5.28 4.51 -5.70
C GLN A 325 5.28 5.99 -6.08
N ALA A 326 6.25 6.72 -5.57
CA ALA A 326 6.57 8.08 -5.99
C ALA A 326 7.17 8.08 -7.41
N LEU A 327 6.76 9.05 -8.23
CA LEU A 327 7.21 9.14 -9.62
C LEU A 327 8.61 9.75 -9.71
N HIS A 328 9.62 8.93 -10.00
CA HIS A 328 11.02 9.34 -10.18
C HIS A 328 11.60 10.17 -9.01
N THR A 329 11.13 9.91 -7.78
CA THR A 329 11.54 10.61 -6.56
C THR A 329 11.26 9.72 -5.35
N THR A 330 11.56 10.22 -4.15
CA THR A 330 11.11 9.66 -2.87
C THR A 330 10.15 10.63 -2.19
N PHE A 331 9.37 10.14 -1.23
CA PHE A 331 8.52 10.95 -0.36
C PHE A 331 9.30 11.78 0.67
N ALA A 332 10.62 11.55 0.78
CA ALA A 332 11.53 12.32 1.62
C ALA A 332 12.18 13.53 0.91
N ASN A 333 11.98 13.67 -0.41
CA ASN A 333 12.62 14.72 -1.19
C ASN A 333 11.94 16.08 -1.02
N LYS A 334 10.60 16.11 -1.02
CA LYS A 334 9.79 17.33 -0.94
C LYS A 334 8.52 17.10 -0.12
N PHE A 335 7.77 18.17 0.14
CA PHE A 335 6.45 18.08 0.74
C PHE A 335 5.45 17.48 -0.26
N HIS A 336 4.58 16.64 0.28
CA HIS A 336 3.47 16.01 -0.41
C HIS A 336 2.19 16.20 0.41
N THR A 337 1.05 16.26 -0.28
CA THR A 337 -0.25 16.28 0.40
C THR A 337 -0.76 14.85 0.52
N PHE A 338 -0.83 14.31 1.73
CA PHE A 338 -1.45 13.02 2.03
C PHE A 338 -2.90 13.26 2.40
N GLY A 339 -3.80 12.81 1.54
CA GLY A 339 -5.21 13.13 1.61
C GLY A 339 -6.09 11.91 1.86
N LEU A 340 -7.17 12.13 2.59
CA LEU A 340 -8.30 11.21 2.79
C LEU A 340 -9.58 11.94 2.42
N GLU A 341 -10.47 11.26 1.72
CA GLU A 341 -11.87 11.65 1.61
C GLU A 341 -12.76 10.45 1.91
N TRP A 342 -13.73 10.64 2.79
CA TRP A 342 -14.52 9.57 3.37
C TRP A 342 -15.96 10.00 3.58
N SER A 343 -16.88 9.08 3.30
CA SER A 343 -18.33 9.24 3.40
C SER A 343 -18.97 7.90 3.79
N GLU A 344 -20.29 7.91 3.98
CA GLU A 344 -21.11 6.70 4.15
C GLU A 344 -20.96 5.69 2.99
N LYS A 345 -20.58 6.15 1.77
CA LYS A 345 -20.57 5.32 0.55
C LYS A 345 -19.20 4.83 0.14
N TYR A 346 -18.16 5.57 0.50
CA TYR A 346 -16.79 5.25 0.12
C TYR A 346 -15.77 5.91 1.03
N LEU A 347 -14.56 5.39 0.98
CA LEU A 347 -13.35 5.94 1.56
C LEU A 347 -12.24 5.86 0.51
N PHE A 348 -11.52 6.94 0.29
CA PHE A 348 -10.33 6.90 -0.55
C PHE A 348 -9.23 7.81 -0.06
N THR A 349 -7.98 7.41 -0.34
CA THR A 349 -6.79 8.19 -0.03
C THR A 349 -6.10 8.61 -1.32
N TYR A 350 -5.28 9.66 -1.25
CA TYR A 350 -4.55 10.20 -2.39
C TYR A 350 -3.28 10.93 -1.97
N VAL A 351 -2.39 11.13 -2.94
CA VAL A 351 -1.14 11.88 -2.77
C VAL A 351 -1.14 13.07 -3.74
N ASP A 352 -0.86 14.27 -3.25
CA ASP A 352 -0.76 15.55 -3.96
C ASP A 352 -2.07 16.05 -4.62
N SER A 353 -2.84 15.18 -5.25
CA SER A 353 -4.10 15.49 -5.89
C SER A 353 -5.07 14.32 -5.77
N ARG A 354 -6.37 14.60 -5.64
CA ARG A 354 -7.43 13.57 -5.63
C ARG A 354 -7.42 12.67 -6.88
N LEU A 355 -6.84 13.12 -7.99
CA LEU A 355 -6.66 12.33 -9.20
C LEU A 355 -5.56 11.25 -9.06
N LEU A 356 -4.60 11.45 -8.16
CA LEU A 356 -3.55 10.51 -7.82
C LEU A 356 -3.98 9.67 -6.61
N GLN A 357 -5.11 8.99 -6.79
CA GLN A 357 -5.68 8.08 -5.80
C GLN A 357 -4.70 6.94 -5.48
N VAL A 358 -4.67 6.57 -4.19
CA VAL A 358 -3.89 5.45 -3.67
C VAL A 358 -4.84 4.30 -3.35
N LEU A 359 -5.66 4.44 -2.31
CA LEU A 359 -6.68 3.46 -1.92
C LEU A 359 -8.08 3.95 -2.31
N TYR A 360 -8.95 3.04 -2.74
CA TYR A 360 -10.39 3.29 -2.87
C TYR A 360 -11.20 2.09 -2.38
N THR A 361 -12.02 2.31 -1.37
CA THR A 361 -12.92 1.33 -0.78
C THR A 361 -14.34 1.87 -0.87
N ASN A 362 -15.18 1.23 -1.68
CA ASN A 362 -16.62 1.51 -1.69
C ASN A 362 -17.35 0.60 -0.68
N PHE A 363 -18.43 1.11 -0.12
CA PHE A 363 -19.27 0.44 0.85
C PHE A 363 -20.57 -0.07 0.21
N ASN A 364 -20.47 -0.65 -1.00
CA ASN A 364 -21.62 -1.24 -1.70
C ASN A 364 -22.07 -2.61 -1.13
N LYS A 365 -21.27 -3.18 -0.24
CA LYS A 365 -21.56 -4.39 0.53
C LYS A 365 -20.95 -4.26 1.94
N PRO A 366 -21.54 -4.89 2.96
CA PRO A 366 -20.99 -4.89 4.31
C PRO A 366 -19.54 -5.37 4.36
N LEU A 367 -18.72 -4.76 5.22
CA LEU A 367 -17.33 -5.17 5.43
C LEU A 367 -17.26 -6.64 5.86
N TRP A 368 -18.16 -7.12 6.73
CA TRP A 368 -18.25 -8.55 7.07
C TRP A 368 -18.24 -9.49 5.85
N GLN A 369 -19.07 -9.19 4.85
CA GLN A 369 -19.13 -9.95 3.60
C GLN A 369 -17.89 -9.76 2.74
N ARG A 370 -17.29 -8.56 2.73
CA ARG A 370 -16.01 -8.31 2.05
C ARG A 370 -14.89 -9.14 2.66
N GLY A 371 -14.90 -9.35 3.98
CA GLY A 371 -13.83 -10.01 4.72
C GLY A 371 -13.76 -11.49 4.42
N ASN A 372 -14.92 -12.11 4.19
CA ASN A 372 -15.06 -13.55 3.99
C ASN A 372 -14.30 -14.33 5.08
N PHE A 373 -14.59 -13.98 6.33
CA PHE A 373 -13.92 -14.50 7.51
C PHE A 373 -14.21 -16.01 7.71
N PRO A 374 -13.27 -16.76 8.30
CA PRO A 374 -13.50 -18.15 8.63
C PRO A 374 -14.67 -18.28 9.60
N GLN A 375 -15.44 -19.37 9.50
CA GLN A 375 -16.58 -19.61 10.40
C GLN A 375 -16.14 -19.96 11.83
N VAL A 376 -14.93 -20.51 11.97
CA VAL A 376 -14.33 -20.91 13.24
C VAL A 376 -12.89 -20.42 13.27
N GLU A 377 -12.52 -19.77 14.37
CA GLU A 377 -11.17 -19.31 14.67
C GLU A 377 -10.82 -19.81 16.08
N ASN A 378 -9.66 -20.46 16.23
CA ASN A 378 -9.18 -21.03 17.51
C ASN A 378 -10.21 -21.90 18.26
N GLY A 379 -11.03 -22.66 17.52
CA GLY A 379 -12.07 -23.53 18.09
C GLY A 379 -13.34 -22.81 18.53
N THR A 380 -13.41 -21.48 18.38
CA THR A 380 -14.58 -20.64 18.65
C THR A 380 -15.23 -20.18 17.35
N ARG A 381 -16.57 -20.11 17.33
CA ARG A 381 -17.30 -19.58 16.18
C ARG A 381 -17.03 -18.08 16.04
N THR A 382 -16.63 -17.66 14.84
CA THR A 382 -16.48 -16.24 14.52
C THR A 382 -17.84 -15.57 14.48
N VAL A 383 -17.99 -14.48 15.23
CA VAL A 383 -19.22 -13.70 15.33
C VAL A 383 -19.03 -12.42 14.53
N ASP A 384 -20.07 -12.00 13.80
CA ASP A 384 -20.09 -10.70 13.12
C ASP A 384 -20.30 -9.59 14.16
N PRO A 385 -19.28 -8.77 14.48
CA PRO A 385 -19.42 -7.71 15.46
C PRO A 385 -20.31 -6.57 14.93
N TRP A 386 -20.53 -6.46 13.62
CA TRP A 386 -21.18 -5.32 12.98
C TRP A 386 -22.60 -5.61 12.52
N GLY A 387 -23.01 -6.88 12.47
CA GLY A 387 -24.29 -7.32 11.92
C GLY A 387 -25.53 -6.67 12.54
N HIS A 388 -25.41 -6.14 13.76
CA HIS A 388 -26.47 -5.42 14.45
C HIS A 388 -26.69 -3.97 13.95
N THR A 389 -25.74 -3.39 13.22
CA THR A 389 -25.79 -1.97 12.80
C THR A 389 -26.67 -1.75 11.57
N GLY A 390 -26.76 -2.74 10.68
CA GLY A 390 -27.41 -2.60 9.37
C GLY A 390 -26.69 -1.67 8.38
N ARG A 391 -25.53 -1.11 8.74
CA ARG A 391 -24.76 -0.17 7.91
C ARG A 391 -23.64 -0.90 7.17
N PHE A 392 -23.40 -0.52 5.91
CA PHE A 392 -22.44 -1.23 5.06
C PHE A 392 -21.01 -0.75 5.24
N ASN A 393 -20.83 0.46 5.77
CA ASN A 393 -19.54 1.10 6.00
C ASN A 393 -18.97 0.85 7.40
N THR A 394 -19.70 0.17 8.29
CA THR A 394 -19.21 -0.26 9.61
C THR A 394 -17.91 -1.09 9.46
N PRO A 395 -16.82 -0.76 10.20
CA PRO A 395 -16.75 0.14 11.35
C PRO A 395 -16.37 1.60 11.06
N PHE A 396 -16.21 1.97 9.79
CA PHE A 396 -15.92 3.33 9.34
C PHE A 396 -17.18 4.17 9.26
N ASP A 397 -17.90 4.25 10.38
CA ASP A 397 -19.13 5.04 10.57
C ASP A 397 -19.12 5.79 11.92
N GLN A 398 -17.97 5.82 12.61
CA GLN A 398 -17.74 6.50 13.90
C GLN A 398 -16.91 7.77 13.74
N LYS A 399 -16.63 8.52 14.81
CA LYS A 399 -15.65 9.61 14.76
C LYS A 399 -14.24 9.07 14.85
N PHE A 400 -13.34 9.57 14.00
CA PHE A 400 -11.92 9.25 13.98
C PHE A 400 -11.07 10.51 14.27
N TYR A 401 -9.97 10.33 14.99
CA TYR A 401 -8.97 11.36 15.28
C TYR A 401 -7.66 11.06 14.56
N LEU A 402 -6.87 12.08 14.26
CA LEU A 402 -5.61 11.97 13.53
C LEU A 402 -4.46 11.62 14.46
N ILE A 403 -3.51 10.83 13.98
CA ILE A 403 -2.26 10.47 14.63
C ILE A 403 -1.11 10.73 13.66
N LEU A 404 -0.05 11.35 14.17
CA LEU A 404 1.21 11.60 13.47
C LEU A 404 2.36 11.02 14.30
N ASN A 405 3.19 10.16 13.71
CA ASN A 405 4.36 9.63 14.39
C ASN A 405 5.49 9.24 13.42
N VAL A 406 6.67 9.06 14.00
CA VAL A 406 7.79 8.33 13.38
C VAL A 406 8.16 7.20 14.32
N ALA A 407 7.68 5.99 14.04
CA ALA A 407 8.14 4.79 14.74
C ALA A 407 9.54 4.39 14.25
N VAL A 408 10.23 3.54 15.02
CA VAL A 408 11.55 3.03 14.68
C VAL A 408 11.61 1.54 14.99
N GLY A 409 12.04 0.74 14.01
CA GLY A 409 12.06 -0.72 14.13
C GLY A 409 10.67 -1.31 14.36
N GLY A 410 10.63 -2.51 14.92
CA GLY A 410 9.39 -3.26 15.15
C GLY A 410 9.62 -4.77 15.04
N THR A 411 8.77 -5.56 15.70
CA THR A 411 8.83 -7.04 15.67
C THR A 411 7.57 -7.67 15.08
N ASN A 412 6.77 -6.88 14.36
CA ASN A 412 5.49 -7.29 13.78
C ASN A 412 5.60 -7.72 12.30
N GLY A 413 6.82 -7.86 11.76
CA GLY A 413 7.05 -8.19 10.35
C GLY A 413 7.01 -7.01 9.38
N TRP A 414 6.81 -5.76 9.84
CA TRP A 414 6.86 -4.59 8.96
C TRP A 414 8.21 -4.46 8.25
N PHE A 415 9.29 -4.72 8.99
CA PHE A 415 10.61 -4.96 8.42
C PHE A 415 10.85 -6.47 8.37
N GLU A 416 10.97 -7.04 7.18
CA GLU A 416 11.11 -8.50 7.00
C GLU A 416 12.45 -9.01 7.54
N ASP A 417 12.41 -10.16 8.23
CA ASP A 417 13.60 -10.88 8.66
C ASP A 417 14.49 -11.26 7.46
N GLN A 418 15.81 -11.18 7.65
CA GLN A 418 16.83 -11.52 6.64
C GLN A 418 16.80 -10.63 5.37
N VAL A 419 16.06 -9.51 5.39
CA VAL A 419 15.98 -8.57 4.27
C VAL A 419 16.82 -7.32 4.54
N ASN A 420 17.55 -6.87 3.51
CA ASN A 420 18.29 -5.60 3.49
C ASN A 420 19.24 -5.39 4.71
N GLY A 421 19.80 -6.47 5.24
CA GLY A 421 20.73 -6.40 6.37
C GLY A 421 20.08 -6.02 7.71
N LYS A 422 18.77 -6.26 7.87
CA LYS A 422 18.06 -6.08 9.14
C LYS A 422 18.84 -6.73 10.31
N PRO A 423 19.24 -5.97 11.35
CA PRO A 423 20.13 -6.47 12.38
C PRO A 423 19.45 -7.26 13.50
N TRP A 424 18.12 -7.32 13.53
CA TRP A 424 17.36 -8.10 14.51
C TRP A 424 16.45 -9.13 13.84
N VAL A 425 16.01 -10.12 14.62
CA VAL A 425 15.00 -11.11 14.25
C VAL A 425 13.75 -10.85 15.09
N ASP A 426 12.57 -10.87 14.49
CA ASP A 426 11.33 -10.49 15.18
C ASP A 426 11.01 -11.37 16.39
N ALA A 427 11.27 -12.68 16.29
CA ALA A 427 11.07 -13.63 17.38
C ALA A 427 12.17 -13.57 18.48
N SER A 428 13.23 -12.77 18.29
CA SER A 428 14.33 -12.68 19.26
C SER A 428 13.91 -11.83 20.46
N PRO A 429 14.07 -12.33 21.71
CA PRO A 429 13.88 -11.49 22.90
C PRO A 429 14.93 -10.37 22.99
N ASN A 430 16.01 -10.45 22.20
CA ASN A 430 17.08 -9.45 22.17
C ASN A 430 16.92 -8.42 21.04
N ALA A 431 15.78 -8.38 20.33
CA ALA A 431 15.65 -7.58 19.11
C ALA A 431 16.06 -6.10 19.28
N LYS A 432 15.63 -5.43 20.37
CA LYS A 432 16.04 -4.04 20.69
C LYS A 432 17.54 -3.91 20.94
N LYS A 433 18.16 -4.91 21.57
CA LYS A 433 19.59 -4.94 21.84
C LYS A 433 20.39 -5.19 20.57
N ASP A 434 19.97 -6.14 19.74
CA ASP A 434 20.62 -6.44 18.46
C ASP A 434 20.56 -5.22 17.53
N PHE A 435 19.41 -4.53 17.50
CA PHE A 435 19.25 -3.23 16.86
C PHE A 435 20.26 -2.21 17.39
N TRP A 436 20.36 -2.03 18.71
CA TRP A 436 21.33 -1.09 19.31
C TRP A 436 22.79 -1.43 18.98
N GLN A 437 23.17 -2.71 19.06
CA GLN A 437 24.53 -3.17 18.77
C GLN A 437 24.95 -2.92 17.32
N ALA A 438 23.98 -2.87 16.40
CA ALA A 438 24.20 -2.54 15.01
C ALA A 438 24.12 -1.04 14.69
N LYS A 439 24.07 -0.13 15.69
CA LYS A 439 23.89 1.31 15.46
C LYS A 439 24.88 1.94 14.49
N ASP A 440 26.12 1.47 14.50
CA ASP A 440 27.16 1.97 13.59
C ASP A 440 26.90 1.60 12.11
N GLN A 441 26.02 0.64 11.84
CA GLN A 441 25.60 0.24 10.50
C GLN A 441 24.42 1.08 10.00
N TRP A 442 23.37 1.23 10.81
CA TRP A 442 22.13 1.89 10.36
C TRP A 442 22.05 3.38 10.70
N PHE A 443 22.62 3.85 11.80
CA PHE A 443 22.51 5.27 12.18
C PHE A 443 23.13 6.22 11.14
N PRO A 444 24.25 5.89 10.47
CA PRO A 444 24.77 6.74 9.39
C PRO A 444 23.82 6.92 8.20
N THR A 445 22.80 6.06 8.06
CA THR A 445 21.79 6.17 6.99
C THR A 445 20.72 7.21 7.29
N TRP A 446 20.58 7.65 8.55
CA TRP A 446 19.61 8.67 8.99
C TRP A 446 20.04 10.06 8.50
N LYS A 447 19.82 10.32 7.21
CA LYS A 447 20.15 11.61 6.57
C LYS A 447 19.13 12.70 6.93
N LYS A 448 17.86 12.32 7.03
CA LYS A 448 16.74 13.19 7.42
C LYS A 448 15.79 12.39 8.32
N PRO A 449 16.15 12.10 9.57
CA PRO A 449 15.37 11.21 10.44
C PRO A 449 14.07 11.84 10.97
N GLN A 450 13.67 13.00 10.45
CA GLN A 450 12.46 13.70 10.84
C GLN A 450 11.36 13.62 9.79
N MET A 451 10.12 13.43 10.26
CA MET A 451 8.94 13.80 9.50
C MET A 451 8.66 15.27 9.75
N GLU A 452 8.50 16.05 8.68
CA GLU A 452 8.15 17.46 8.76
C GLU A 452 6.73 17.64 8.25
N VAL A 453 5.87 18.26 9.05
CA VAL A 453 4.47 18.52 8.71
C VAL A 453 4.29 20.02 8.61
N GLU A 454 4.01 20.49 7.41
CA GLU A 454 3.79 21.91 7.12
C GLU A 454 2.37 22.35 7.46
N LYS A 455 1.38 21.47 7.22
CA LYS A 455 -0.02 21.82 7.43
C LYS A 455 -0.88 20.60 7.70
N VAL A 456 -1.87 20.73 8.58
CA VAL A 456 -2.95 19.77 8.75
C VAL A 456 -4.28 20.49 8.57
N THR A 457 -5.14 19.97 7.70
CA THR A 457 -6.50 20.49 7.56
C THR A 457 -7.51 19.36 7.58
N MET A 458 -8.54 19.51 8.41
CA MET A 458 -9.63 18.56 8.57
C MET A 458 -10.95 19.27 8.33
N TRP A 459 -11.78 18.69 7.47
CA TRP A 459 -13.14 19.12 7.23
C TRP A 459 -14.10 17.97 7.47
N GLN A 460 -15.25 18.26 8.08
CA GLN A 460 -16.32 17.30 8.26
C GLN A 460 -17.50 17.63 7.35
N GLN A 461 -18.25 16.62 6.93
CA GLN A 461 -19.56 16.86 6.33
C GLN A 461 -20.45 17.65 7.32
N CYS A 462 -21.18 18.64 6.79
CA CYS A 462 -22.06 19.54 7.54
C CYS A 462 -23.34 19.89 6.75
N ASP A 463 -23.84 18.93 5.97
CA ASP A 463 -25.06 19.03 5.17
C ASP A 463 -26.32 18.45 5.87
N GLY A 464 -26.18 17.94 7.10
CA GLY A 464 -27.29 17.43 7.91
C GLY A 464 -27.58 15.95 7.74
N HIS A 465 -26.76 15.23 6.97
CA HIS A 465 -26.89 13.80 6.71
C HIS A 465 -25.81 12.96 7.41
N GLU A 466 -25.09 13.53 8.37
CA GLU A 466 -23.94 12.89 9.02
C GLU A 466 -24.34 11.70 9.91
N GLU A 467 -25.62 11.61 10.31
CA GLU A 467 -26.19 10.58 11.19
C GLU A 467 -27.08 9.56 10.45
N LEU A 468 -27.31 9.74 9.14
CA LEU A 468 -27.97 8.73 8.30
C LEU A 468 -26.96 7.62 7.94
#